data_AF-Q9KXU2-F1
#
_entry.id   AF-Q9KXU2-F1
#
_cell.length_a   1.000
_cell.length_b   1.000
_cell.length_c   1.000
_cell.angle_alpha   90.00
_cell.angle_beta   90.00
_cell.angle_gamma   90.00
#
_symmetry.space_group_name_H-M   'P 1'
#
loop_
_entity.id
_entity.type
_entity.pdbx_description
1 polymer ?
#
loop_
_entity_poly.entity_id
_entity_poly.type
_entity_poly.pdbx_seq_one_letter_code
_entity_poly.pdbx_strand_id
1 'polypeptide(L)'
;MTFRGLLLGLFAVPVVVGGYFLTGAATADGTPQCDGIIEEYGDAERSGPMKPGETCDLYDFTDGRSAGTRTYEQQRKAQEEGAADGYRTGGWWLAYGVAGLTVVTVHLGLKRRRA
;
A
#
# COMPACT_ATOMS: atom_id res chain seq x y z
N MET A 1 -0.39 -26.22 -20.67
CA MET A 1 -1.19 -25.20 -19.96
C MET A 1 -2.24 -24.65 -20.91
N THR A 2 -3.52 -24.67 -20.55
CA THR A 2 -4.58 -24.07 -21.39
C THR A 2 -4.44 -22.55 -21.38
N PHE A 3 -4.65 -21.89 -22.53
CA PHE A 3 -4.58 -20.43 -22.70
C PHE A 3 -5.36 -19.65 -21.62
N ARG A 4 -6.50 -20.20 -21.20
CA ARG A 4 -7.30 -19.68 -20.09
C ARG A 4 -6.55 -19.63 -18.76
N GLY A 5 -5.79 -20.67 -18.42
CA GLY A 5 -5.00 -20.72 -17.17
C GLY A 5 -3.88 -19.68 -17.17
N LEU A 6 -3.27 -19.42 -18.33
CA LEU A 6 -2.25 -18.39 -18.47
C LEU A 6 -2.81 -16.98 -18.27
N LEU A 7 -3.98 -16.69 -18.86
CA LEU A 7 -4.67 -15.41 -18.66
C LEU A 7 -5.16 -15.23 -17.22
N LEU A 8 -5.66 -16.28 -16.57
CA LEU A 8 -6.05 -16.23 -15.16
C LEU A 8 -4.85 -15.89 -14.26
N GLY A 9 -3.69 -16.52 -14.50
CA GLY A 9 -2.45 -16.19 -13.79
C GLY A 9 -2.01 -14.75 -14.02
N LEU A 10 -2.08 -14.28 -15.28
CA LEU A 10 -1.72 -12.91 -15.64
C LEU A 10 -2.58 -11.87 -14.91
N PHE A 11 -3.90 -12.07 -14.84
CA PHE A 11 -4.80 -11.12 -14.19
C PHE A 11 -4.87 -11.27 -12.66
N ALA A 12 -4.44 -12.41 -12.11
CA ALA A 12 -4.30 -12.56 -10.66
C ALA A 12 -3.20 -11.66 -10.09
N VAL A 13 -2.11 -11.42 -10.82
CA VAL A 13 -1.00 -10.58 -10.36
C VAL A 13 -1.45 -9.13 -10.05
N PRO A 14 -2.12 -8.42 -10.98
CA PRO A 14 -2.73 -7.11 -10.70
C PRO A 14 -3.65 -7.09 -9.47
N VAL A 15 -4.43 -8.14 -9.24
CA VAL A 15 -5.35 -8.21 -8.08
C VAL A 15 -4.56 -8.29 -6.77
N VAL A 16 -3.52 -9.14 -6.72
CA VAL A 16 -2.68 -9.29 -5.52
C VAL A 16 -1.92 -7.99 -5.24
N VAL A 17 -1.33 -7.39 -6.27
CA VAL A 17 -0.61 -6.11 -6.15
C VAL A 17 -1.56 -5.00 -5.70
N GLY A 18 -2.73 -4.88 -6.33
CA GLY A 18 -3.74 -3.90 -5.94
C GLY A 18 -4.21 -4.08 -4.50
N GLY A 19 -4.45 -5.33 -4.08
CA GLY A 19 -4.78 -5.69 -2.71
C GLY A 19 -3.72 -5.27 -1.70
N TYR A 20 -2.44 -5.49 -2.01
CA TYR A 20 -1.32 -5.09 -1.15
C TYR A 20 -1.28 -3.58 -0.90
N PHE A 21 -1.40 -2.77 -1.95
CA PHE A 21 -1.46 -1.30 -1.82
C PHE A 21 -2.68 -0.83 -1.03
N LEU A 22 -3.84 -1.46 -1.24
CA LEU A 22 -5.06 -1.15 -0.50
C LEU A 22 -4.95 -1.50 0.98
N THR A 23 -4.33 -2.64 1.32
CA THR A 23 -4.09 -3.01 2.72
C THR A 23 -3.11 -2.06 3.41
N GLY A 24 -2.06 -1.62 2.72
CA GLY A 24 -1.12 -0.64 3.26
C GLY A 24 -1.78 0.72 3.51
N ALA A 25 -2.63 1.17 2.59
CA ALA A 25 -3.43 2.38 2.76
C ALA A 25 -4.43 2.28 3.91
N ALA A 26 -5.12 1.13 4.06
CA ALA A 26 -6.06 0.91 5.16
C ALA A 26 -5.40 0.89 6.54
N THR A 27 -4.14 0.47 6.63
CA THR A 27 -3.38 0.52 7.89
C THR A 27 -2.80 1.91 8.18
N ALA A 28 -2.74 2.79 7.20
CA ALA A 28 -2.21 4.15 7.34
C ALA A 28 -3.19 5.12 8.04
N ASP A 29 -4.49 4.79 8.07
CA ASP A 29 -5.50 5.50 8.90
C ASP A 29 -5.35 5.18 10.42
N GLY A 30 -4.37 4.37 10.80
CA GLY A 30 -4.05 4.00 12.20
C GLY A 30 -3.21 5.05 12.94
N THR A 31 -2.61 4.65 14.07
CA THR A 31 -1.66 5.50 14.81
C THR A 31 -0.48 5.88 13.92
N PRO A 32 -0.09 7.17 13.84
CA PRO A 32 0.93 7.58 12.91
C PRO A 32 2.25 6.90 13.21
N GLN A 33 2.92 6.41 12.18
CA GLN A 33 4.10 5.56 12.32
C GLN A 33 5.35 6.35 11.95
N CYS A 34 6.35 6.32 12.82
CA CYS A 34 7.67 6.87 12.53
C CYS A 34 8.59 5.74 12.05
N ASP A 35 8.97 5.78 10.78
CA ASP A 35 10.02 4.92 10.22
C ASP A 35 11.44 5.34 10.67
N GLY A 36 11.55 6.35 11.53
CA GLY A 36 12.81 6.90 12.04
C GLY A 36 12.99 6.68 13.55
N ILE A 37 13.65 7.64 14.19
CA ILE A 37 13.81 7.69 15.65
C ILE A 37 12.75 8.63 16.20
N ILE A 38 12.01 8.17 17.21
CA ILE A 38 11.04 9.01 17.92
C ILE A 38 11.76 9.64 19.10
N GLU A 39 11.77 10.97 19.16
CA GLU A 39 12.22 11.69 20.35
C GLU A 39 11.04 11.80 21.33
N GLU A 40 11.00 10.92 22.33
CA GLU A 40 10.06 11.01 23.45
C GLU A 40 10.77 11.71 24.62
N TYR A 41 10.51 13.00 24.85
CA TYR A 41 10.94 13.76 26.05
C TYR A 41 12.36 13.44 26.59
N GLY A 42 13.36 13.28 25.71
CA GLY A 42 14.76 13.04 26.09
C GLY A 42 15.24 11.58 25.98
N ASP A 43 14.35 10.64 25.69
CA ASP A 43 14.65 9.24 25.45
C ASP A 43 14.33 8.88 23.99
N ALA A 44 15.35 8.38 23.26
CA ALA A 44 15.19 7.99 21.86
C ALA A 44 14.62 6.56 21.79
N GLU A 45 13.33 6.43 21.48
CA GLU A 45 12.72 5.14 21.18
C GLU A 45 12.77 4.83 19.67
N ARG A 46 13.05 3.56 19.37
CA ARG A 46 13.24 3.07 18.01
C ARG A 46 11.89 2.75 17.38
N SER A 47 11.64 3.33 16.20
CA SER A 47 10.63 2.97 15.19
C SER A 47 9.31 2.40 15.73
N GLY A 48 8.25 3.20 15.74
CA GLY A 48 6.99 2.79 16.37
C GLY A 48 5.79 3.71 16.12
N PRO A 49 4.63 3.38 16.72
CA PRO A 49 3.48 4.26 16.74
C PRO A 49 3.80 5.51 17.58
N MET A 50 3.52 6.67 16.99
CA MET A 50 3.85 7.98 17.53
C MET A 50 2.70 8.49 18.39
N LYS A 51 2.99 9.11 19.54
CA LYS A 51 2.01 9.75 20.42
C LYS A 51 1.84 11.24 20.09
N PRO A 52 0.68 11.84 20.40
CA PRO A 52 0.48 13.28 20.25
C PRO A 52 1.50 14.08 21.06
N GLY A 53 2.24 14.97 20.39
CA GLY A 53 3.28 15.81 21.00
C GLY A 53 4.72 15.34 20.74
N GLU A 54 4.91 14.14 20.18
CA GLU A 54 6.24 13.64 19.80
C GLU A 54 6.73 14.24 18.47
N THR A 55 8.05 14.14 18.25
CA THR A 55 8.71 14.49 16.99
C THR A 55 9.46 13.27 16.46
N CYS A 56 9.29 13.01 15.17
CA CYS A 56 9.95 11.92 14.46
C CYS A 56 11.14 12.49 13.68
N ASP A 57 12.34 12.02 13.93
CA ASP A 57 13.51 12.30 13.10
C ASP A 57 13.60 11.23 12.01
N LEU A 58 13.33 11.64 10.76
CA LEU A 58 13.38 10.73 9.63
C LEU A 58 14.83 10.54 9.22
N TYR A 59 15.21 9.28 9.01
CA TYR A 59 16.51 8.94 8.43
C TYR A 59 16.34 8.38 7.04
N ASP A 60 17.18 8.84 6.11
CA ASP A 60 17.35 8.15 4.85
C ASP A 60 18.25 6.93 5.09
N PHE A 61 17.67 5.73 5.05
CA PHE A 61 18.39 4.49 5.27
C PHE A 61 19.40 4.14 4.16
N THR A 62 19.36 4.84 3.03
CA THR A 62 20.29 4.66 1.91
C THR A 62 21.64 5.31 2.21
N ASP A 63 21.61 6.50 2.80
CA ASP A 63 22.79 7.36 3.05
C ASP A 63 23.09 7.60 4.54
N GLY A 64 22.22 7.13 5.44
CA GLY A 64 22.34 7.29 6.89
C GLY A 64 22.18 8.74 7.39
N ARG A 65 21.75 9.66 6.54
CA ARG A 65 21.55 11.07 6.89
C ARG A 65 20.13 11.31 7.41
N SER A 66 19.99 12.22 8.36
CA SER A 66 18.66 12.74 8.73
C SER A 66 18.07 13.43 7.50
N ALA A 67 16.89 12.97 7.09
CA ALA A 67 16.03 13.56 6.07
C ALA A 67 15.18 14.71 6.63
N GLY A 68 15.36 15.04 7.91
CA GLY A 68 14.66 16.09 8.64
C GLY A 68 13.66 15.55 9.66
N THR A 69 13.13 16.45 10.48
CA THR A 69 12.15 16.13 11.51
C THR A 69 10.72 16.41 11.05
N ARG A 70 9.78 15.58 11.48
CA ARG A 70 8.34 15.81 11.32
C ARG A 70 7.64 15.69 12.66
N THR A 71 6.78 16.67 12.96
CA THR A 71 5.90 16.60 14.12
C THR A 71 4.76 15.60 13.88
N TYR A 72 4.09 15.17 14.95
CA TYR A 72 2.94 14.26 14.89
C TYR A 72 1.91 14.65 13.82
N GLU A 73 1.51 15.93 13.79
CA GLU A 73 0.52 16.44 12.84
C GLU A 73 1.01 16.42 11.39
N GLN A 74 2.30 16.70 11.18
CA GLN A 74 2.92 16.63 9.86
C GLN A 74 3.06 15.19 9.37
N GLN A 75 3.37 14.25 10.26
CA GLN A 75 3.42 12.82 9.96
C GLN A 75 2.04 12.29 9.60
N ARG A 76 1.01 12.59 10.42
CA ARG A 76 -0.36 12.18 10.14
C ARG A 76 -0.82 12.64 8.76
N LYS A 77 -0.62 13.91 8.42
CA LYS A 77 -1.00 14.43 7.11
C LYS A 77 -0.24 13.74 5.97
N ALA A 78 1.06 13.50 6.14
CA ALA A 78 1.86 12.80 5.13
C ALA A 78 1.41 11.34 4.93
N GLN A 79 1.01 10.66 6.00
CA GLN A 79 0.44 9.31 5.91
C GLN A 79 -0.95 9.31 5.27
N GLU A 80 -1.81 10.27 5.58
CA GLU A 80 -3.12 10.42 4.93
C GLU A 80 -2.96 10.63 3.41
N GLU A 81 -2.02 11.49 3.00
CA GLU A 81 -1.71 11.71 1.58
C GLU A 81 -1.14 10.45 0.91
N GLY A 82 -0.23 9.74 1.59
CA GLY A 82 0.31 8.47 1.10
C GLY A 82 -0.75 7.36 1.02
N ALA A 83 -1.68 7.31 1.98
CA ALA A 83 -2.81 6.40 1.99
C ALA A 83 -3.74 6.68 0.81
N ALA A 84 -4.06 7.95 0.54
CA ALA A 84 -4.89 8.34 -0.60
C ALA A 84 -4.29 7.90 -1.94
N ASP A 85 -2.97 8.06 -2.12
CA ASP A 85 -2.27 7.59 -3.32
C ASP A 85 -2.26 6.05 -3.40
N GLY A 86 -2.03 5.38 -2.27
CA GLY A 86 -2.14 3.92 -2.15
C GLY A 86 -3.53 3.38 -2.50
N TYR A 87 -4.60 4.05 -2.04
CA TYR A 87 -5.97 3.71 -2.41
C TYR A 87 -6.24 3.89 -3.90
N ARG A 88 -5.74 4.99 -4.48
CA ARG A 88 -5.92 5.27 -5.91
C ARG A 88 -5.19 4.25 -6.77
N THR A 89 -3.90 4.04 -6.50
CA THR A 89 -3.05 3.11 -7.25
C THR A 89 -3.51 1.68 -7.07
N GLY A 90 -3.73 1.25 -5.82
CA GLY A 90 -4.24 -0.07 -5.50
C GLY A 90 -5.62 -0.34 -6.10
N GLY A 91 -6.51 0.65 -6.08
CA GLY A 91 -7.83 0.61 -6.70
C GLY A 91 -7.77 0.38 -8.21
N TRP A 92 -6.89 1.10 -8.93
CA TRP A 92 -6.71 0.91 -10.37
C TRP A 92 -6.18 -0.48 -10.72
N TRP A 93 -5.16 -0.96 -9.99
CA TRP A 93 -4.60 -2.30 -10.19
C TRP A 93 -5.63 -3.40 -9.94
N LEU A 94 -6.40 -3.28 -8.85
CA LEU A 94 -7.44 -4.23 -8.50
C LEU A 94 -8.56 -4.21 -9.55
N ALA A 95 -9.03 -3.03 -9.96
CA ALA A 95 -10.07 -2.89 -10.98
C ALA A 95 -9.64 -3.53 -12.31
N TYR A 96 -8.40 -3.30 -12.75
CA TYR A 96 -7.85 -3.90 -13.96
C TYR A 96 -7.79 -5.44 -13.87
N GLY A 97 -7.27 -5.96 -12.76
CA GLY A 97 -7.18 -7.40 -12.52
C GLY A 97 -8.56 -8.08 -12.48
N VAL A 98 -9.52 -7.51 -11.75
CA VAL A 98 -10.88 -8.02 -11.64
C VAL A 98 -11.61 -7.98 -12.98
N ALA A 99 -11.48 -6.88 -13.74
CA ALA A 99 -12.07 -6.78 -15.07
C ALA A 99 -11.53 -7.87 -16.02
N GLY A 100 -10.21 -8.08 -16.03
CA GLY A 100 -9.56 -9.11 -16.84
C GLY A 100 -9.99 -10.53 -16.45
N LEU A 101 -10.04 -10.84 -15.14
CA LEU A 101 -10.58 -12.11 -14.64
C LEU A 101 -12.04 -12.32 -15.05
N THR A 102 -12.87 -11.28 -14.98
CA THR A 102 -14.28 -11.35 -15.38
C THR A 102 -14.42 -11.66 -16.86
N VAL A 103 -13.65 -11.00 -17.73
CA VAL A 103 -13.65 -11.28 -19.17
C VAL A 103 -13.21 -12.71 -19.47
N VAL A 104 -12.14 -13.19 -18.84
CA VAL A 104 -11.62 -14.56 -19.06
C VAL A 104 -12.59 -15.61 -18.54
N THR A 105 -13.26 -15.38 -17.41
CA THR A 105 -14.20 -16.35 -16.84
C THR A 105 -15.53 -16.38 -17.60
N VAL A 106 -16.08 -15.22 -17.95
CA VAL A 106 -17.37 -15.07 -18.62
C VAL A 106 -17.26 -15.35 -20.11
N HIS A 107 -16.40 -14.64 -20.86
CA HIS A 107 -16.36 -14.76 -22.33
C HIS A 107 -15.69 -16.05 -22.81
N LEU A 108 -14.55 -16.45 -22.23
CA LEU A 108 -13.91 -17.73 -22.56
C LEU A 108 -14.59 -18.94 -21.91
N GLY A 109 -15.36 -18.75 -20.84
CA GLY A 109 -16.23 -19.78 -20.27
C GLY A 109 -17.48 -20.06 -21.09
N LEU A 110 -18.13 -19.01 -21.61
CA LEU A 110 -19.31 -19.14 -22.46
C LEU A 110 -18.98 -19.72 -23.84
N LYS A 111 -17.83 -19.36 -24.44
CA LYS A 111 -17.39 -19.92 -25.73
C LYS A 111 -17.22 -21.44 -25.71
N ARG A 112 -16.87 -22.03 -24.56
CA ARG A 112 -16.69 -23.48 -24.43
C ARG A 112 -18.00 -24.26 -24.15
N ARG A 113 -19.08 -23.58 -23.74
CA ARG A 113 -20.40 -24.23 -23.54
C ARG A 113 -21.30 -24.19 -24.78
N ARG A 114 -20.95 -23.39 -25.81
CA ARG A 114 -21.71 -23.27 -27.06
C ARG A 114 -21.15 -24.13 -28.21
N ALA A 115 -20.05 -24.83 -28.00
CA ALA A 115 -19.50 -25.83 -28.92
C ALA A 115 -19.75 -27.21 -28.32
#